data_AF-G5RQ08-F1
#
_entry.id   AF-G5RQ08-F1
#
_cell.length_a   1.000
_cell.length_b   1.000
_cell.length_c   1.000
_cell.angle_alpha   90.00
_cell.angle_beta   90.00
_cell.angle_gamma   90.00
#
_symmetry.space_group_name_H-M   'P 1'
#
loop_
_entity.id
_entity.type
_entity.pdbx_description
1 polymer ?
#
loop_
_entity_poly.entity_id
_entity_poly.type
_entity_poly.pdbx_seq_one_letter_code
_entity_poly.pdbx_strand_id
1 'polypeptide(L)'
;MPGQATLPSLAPMLEKVLPAVVSVKVEGTAAQSQKVPEEFKKFFGEDLPDQPSQPFEGLGSGVIIDAAKGYVLTNNHVINQAQKISIQLNDGREFDAKLIGGDDQSDIA
;
A
#
# COMPACT_ATOMS: atom_id res chain seq x y z
N MET A 1 -46.77 -18.30 -16.89
CA MET A 1 -45.43 -18.64 -16.38
C MET A 1 -45.12 -17.67 -15.24
N PRO A 2 -44.96 -18.12 -13.99
CA PRO A 2 -44.68 -17.19 -12.89
C PRO A 2 -43.28 -16.59 -13.09
N GLY A 3 -43.21 -15.26 -13.09
CA GLY A 3 -41.97 -14.50 -13.25
C GLY A 3 -41.01 -14.77 -12.10
N GLN A 4 -39.76 -15.05 -12.43
CA GLN A 4 -38.68 -15.12 -11.45
C GLN A 4 -38.62 -13.78 -10.71
N ALA A 5 -38.88 -13.81 -9.40
CA ALA A 5 -38.58 -12.67 -8.55
C ALA A 5 -37.07 -12.45 -8.60
N THR A 6 -36.63 -11.38 -9.26
CA THR A 6 -35.24 -10.94 -9.21
C THR A 6 -34.90 -10.65 -7.76
N LEU A 7 -34.11 -11.54 -7.15
CA LEU A 7 -33.61 -11.33 -5.80
C LEU A 7 -32.83 -10.00 -5.78
N PRO A 8 -33.08 -9.11 -4.81
CA PRO A 8 -32.28 -7.90 -4.68
C PRO A 8 -30.82 -8.32 -4.45
N SER A 9 -29.93 -7.83 -5.31
CA SER A 9 -28.51 -8.19 -5.29
C SER A 9 -27.63 -6.97 -5.59
N LEU A 10 -26.48 -6.91 -4.93
CA LEU A 10 -25.44 -5.91 -5.19
C LEU A 10 -24.54 -6.31 -6.38
N ALA A 11 -24.65 -7.54 -6.88
CA ALA A 11 -23.82 -8.04 -7.97
C ALA A 11 -23.81 -7.13 -9.22
N PRO A 12 -24.94 -6.59 -9.70
CA PRO A 12 -24.94 -5.73 -10.90
C PRO A 12 -24.18 -4.40 -10.71
N MET A 13 -24.03 -3.94 -9.47
CA MET A 13 -23.27 -2.74 -9.14
C MET A 13 -21.79 -3.09 -8.99
N LEU A 14 -21.47 -4.17 -8.29
CA LEU A 14 -20.10 -4.63 -8.10
C LEU A 14 -19.41 -4.96 -9.43
N GLU A 15 -20.09 -5.61 -10.37
CA GLU A 15 -19.55 -5.91 -11.71
C GLU A 15 -19.03 -4.66 -12.45
N LYS A 16 -19.62 -3.50 -12.20
CA LYS A 16 -19.23 -2.23 -12.83
C LYS A 16 -18.10 -1.51 -12.09
N VAL A 17 -17.96 -1.73 -10.79
CA VAL A 17 -17.05 -0.97 -9.91
C VAL A 17 -15.76 -1.72 -9.62
N LEU A 18 -15.79 -3.05 -9.54
CA LEU A 18 -14.62 -3.88 -9.23
C LEU A 18 -13.39 -3.62 -10.11
N PRO A 19 -13.51 -3.36 -11.44
CA PRO A 19 -12.35 -3.06 -12.27
C PRO A 19 -11.59 -1.78 -11.90
N ALA A 20 -12.21 -0.88 -11.13
CA ALA A 20 -11.57 0.36 -10.68
C ALA A 20 -10.80 0.19 -9.35
N VAL A 21 -11.00 -0.91 -8.63
CA VAL A 21 -10.33 -1.19 -7.35
C VAL A 21 -9.06 -1.98 -7.61
N VAL A 22 -7.96 -1.54 -7.01
CA VAL A 22 -6.64 -2.15 -7.18
C VAL A 22 -6.03 -2.51 -5.83
N SER A 23 -5.14 -3.50 -5.87
CA SER A 23 -4.26 -3.83 -4.75
C SER A 23 -2.96 -3.05 -4.88
N VAL A 24 -2.52 -2.45 -3.78
CA VAL A 24 -1.29 -1.66 -3.70
C VAL A 24 -0.29 -2.46 -2.87
N LYS A 25 0.75 -2.99 -3.51
CA LYS A 25 1.88 -3.60 -2.84
C LYS A 25 3.00 -2.59 -2.71
N VAL A 26 3.55 -2.45 -1.52
CA VAL A 26 4.70 -1.59 -1.25
C VAL A 26 5.84 -2.40 -0.69
N GLU A 27 7.06 -2.05 -1.10
CA GLU A 27 8.28 -2.63 -0.58
C GLU A 27 9.21 -1.50 -0.19
N GLY A 28 9.79 -1.59 1.00
CA GLY A 28 10.66 -0.55 1.54
C GLY A 28 11.68 -1.12 2.50
N THR A 29 12.46 -0.23 3.11
CA THR A 29 13.41 -0.61 4.15
C THR A 29 13.12 0.24 5.38
N ALA A 30 12.73 -0.41 6.46
CA ALA A 30 12.49 0.27 7.72
C ALA A 30 13.81 0.28 8.50
N ALA A 31 14.33 1.48 8.76
CA ALA A 31 15.44 1.64 9.69
C ALA A 31 14.90 1.40 11.10
N GLN A 32 15.05 0.18 11.60
CA GLN A 32 14.70 -0.16 12.97
C GLN A 32 15.72 0.49 13.90
N SER A 33 15.45 1.74 14.28
CA SER A 33 16.25 2.50 15.24
C SER A 33 15.97 1.97 16.64
N GLN A 34 16.36 0.72 16.91
CA GLN A 34 16.44 0.24 18.28
C GLN A 34 17.61 0.99 18.91
N LYS A 35 17.33 2.18 19.47
CA LYS A 35 18.31 2.93 20.26
C LYS A 35 18.73 2.03 21.41
N VAL A 36 19.89 1.38 21.25
CA VAL A 36 20.53 0.61 22.32
C VAL A 36 20.57 1.54 23.53
N PRO A 37 19.98 1.15 24.68
CA PRO A 37 19.96 2.01 25.84
C PRO A 37 21.41 2.40 26.20
N GLU A 38 21.62 3.67 26.53
CA GLU A 38 22.95 4.23 26.83
C GLU A 38 23.70 3.43 27.93
N GLU A 39 22.95 2.75 28.79
CA GLU A 39 23.44 1.83 29.83
C GLU A 39 24.17 0.61 29.25
N PHE A 40 23.69 0.06 28.13
CA PHE A 40 24.33 -1.05 27.42
C PHE A 40 25.56 -0.58 26.63
N LYS A 41 25.54 0.63 26.06
CA LYS A 41 26.71 1.19 25.33
C LYS A 41 27.94 1.34 26.22
N LYS A 42 27.74 1.68 27.50
CA LYS A 42 28.84 1.79 28.49
C LYS A 42 29.50 0.45 28.83
N PHE A 43 28.81 -0.68 28.61
CA PHE A 43 29.30 -2.01 28.97
C PHE A 43 29.91 -2.77 27.78
N PHE A 44 29.45 -2.51 26.55
CA PHE A 44 29.85 -3.24 25.35
C PHE A 44 30.75 -2.46 24.36
N GLY A 45 31.00 -1.16 24.60
CA GLY A 45 31.87 -0.33 23.74
C GLY A 45 31.22 0.06 22.39
N GLU A 46 31.96 0.84 21.57
CA GLU A 46 31.57 1.24 20.20
C GLU A 46 31.45 0.08 19.20
N ASP A 47 31.75 -1.16 19.60
CA ASP A 47 31.65 -2.39 18.80
C ASP A 47 30.22 -2.98 18.71
N LEU A 48 29.19 -2.18 19.01
CA LEU A 48 27.80 -2.59 18.78
C LEU A 48 27.55 -2.66 17.27
N PRO A 49 27.19 -3.83 16.71
CA PRO A 49 26.87 -3.93 15.30
C PRO A 49 25.68 -3.03 14.99
N ASP A 50 25.84 -2.13 14.01
CA ASP A 50 24.73 -1.38 13.44
C ASP A 50 23.63 -2.37 13.07
N GLN A 51 22.44 -2.19 13.65
CA GLN A 51 21.35 -3.11 13.38
C GLN A 51 20.92 -2.92 11.91
N PRO A 52 20.98 -3.97 11.09
CA PRO A 52 20.73 -3.83 9.67
C PRO A 52 19.28 -3.39 9.46
N SER A 53 19.09 -2.41 8.59
CA SER A 53 17.79 -2.00 8.09
C SER A 53 17.06 -3.21 7.50
N GLN A 54 15.88 -3.54 8.01
CA GLN A 54 15.13 -4.72 7.54
C GLN A 54 14.20 -4.33 6.39
N PRO A 55 14.18 -5.11 5.30
CA PRO A 55 13.17 -4.95 4.27
C PRO A 55 11.79 -5.21 4.87
N PHE A 56 10.81 -4.41 4.48
CA PHE A 56 9.41 -4.63 4.80
C PHE A 56 8.59 -4.67 3.52
N GLU A 57 7.49 -5.43 3.58
CA GLU A 57 6.46 -5.45 2.56
C GLU A 57 5.15 -4.98 3.20
N GLY A 58 4.44 -4.10 2.50
CA GLY A 58 3.12 -3.62 2.88
C GLY A 58 2.10 -3.92 1.79
N LEU A 59 0.85 -4.11 2.22
CA LEU A 59 -0.28 -4.33 1.34
C LEU A 59 -1.39 -3.36 1.70
N GLY A 60 -1.98 -2.75 0.68
CA GLY A 60 -3.12 -1.86 0.79
C GLY A 60 -4.01 -1.94 -0.44
N SER A 61 -4.97 -1.04 -0.51
CA SER A 61 -5.88 -0.91 -1.63
C SER A 61 -5.87 0.50 -2.19
N GLY A 62 -6.32 0.62 -3.43
CA GLY A 62 -6.46 1.90 -4.11
C GLY A 62 -7.61 1.88 -5.09
N VAL A 63 -7.95 3.06 -5.60
CA VAL A 63 -9.01 3.25 -6.58
C VAL A 63 -8.46 4.05 -7.75
N ILE A 64 -8.71 3.58 -8.96
CA ILE A 64 -8.36 4.30 -10.19
C ILE A 64 -9.34 5.46 -10.37
N ILE A 65 -8.83 6.69 -10.32
CA ILE A 65 -9.62 7.92 -10.48
C ILE A 65 -9.55 8.50 -11.89
N ASP A 66 -8.48 8.20 -12.63
CA ASP A 66 -8.31 8.59 -14.03
C ASP A 66 -7.64 7.44 -14.80
N ALA A 67 -8.44 6.69 -15.55
CA ALA A 67 -7.95 5.53 -16.31
C ALA A 67 -7.13 5.92 -17.54
N ALA A 68 -7.32 7.13 -18.08
CA ALA A 68 -6.55 7.60 -19.24
C ALA A 68 -5.12 8.01 -18.84
N LYS A 69 -4.97 8.59 -17.64
CA LYS A 69 -3.66 8.95 -17.08
C LYS A 69 -3.05 7.87 -16.19
N GLY A 70 -3.85 6.92 -15.72
CA GLY A 70 -3.43 5.87 -14.78
C GLY A 70 -3.26 6.37 -13.35
N TYR A 71 -4.06 7.35 -12.91
CA TYR A 71 -4.01 7.84 -11.54
C TYR A 71 -4.79 6.94 -10.59
N VAL A 72 -4.12 6.53 -9.52
CA VAL A 72 -4.64 5.72 -8.43
C VAL A 72 -4.61 6.55 -7.17
N LEU A 73 -5.70 6.53 -6.43
CA LEU A 73 -5.83 7.12 -5.11
C LEU A 73 -5.70 6.02 -4.05
N THR A 74 -4.86 6.25 -3.05
CA THR A 74 -4.67 5.37 -1.89
C THR A 74 -4.47 6.20 -0.62
N ASN A 75 -4.23 5.54 0.50
CA ASN A 75 -3.87 6.22 1.73
C ASN A 75 -2.38 6.52 1.76
N ASN A 76 -2.02 7.69 2.26
CA ASN A 76 -0.62 8.12 2.34
C ASN A 76 0.20 7.19 3.25
N HIS A 77 -0.35 6.74 4.38
CA HIS A 77 0.34 5.80 5.26
C HIS A 77 0.67 4.45 4.61
N VAL A 78 -0.06 4.04 3.56
CA VAL A 78 0.20 2.80 2.83
C VAL A 78 1.49 2.92 2.01
N ILE A 79 1.73 4.10 1.43
CA ILE A 79 2.90 4.36 0.58
C ILE A 79 4.05 5.04 1.33
N ASN A 80 3.83 5.41 2.60
CA ASN A 80 4.85 6.05 3.41
C ASN A 80 6.02 5.09 3.63
N GLN A 81 7.24 5.54 3.37
CA GLN A 81 8.49 4.73 3.42
C GLN A 81 8.61 3.65 2.34
N ALA A 82 7.68 3.55 1.39
CA ALA A 82 7.78 2.67 0.24
C ALA A 82 8.90 3.15 -0.70
N GLN A 83 9.82 2.25 -1.04
CA GLN A 83 10.82 2.49 -2.09
C GLN A 83 10.32 2.01 -3.44
N LYS A 84 9.50 0.97 -3.44
CA LYS A 84 8.84 0.41 -4.62
C LYS A 84 7.35 0.29 -4.36
N ILE A 85 6.56 0.68 -5.35
CA ILE A 85 5.10 0.60 -5.33
C ILE A 85 4.68 -0.19 -6.57
N SER A 86 3.94 -1.27 -6.35
CA SER A 86 3.41 -2.13 -7.39
C SER A 86 1.89 -2.20 -7.25
N ILE A 87 1.19 -1.97 -8.35
CA ILE A 87 -0.27 -1.98 -8.43
C ILE A 87 -0.69 -3.26 -9.13
N GLN A 88 -1.57 -4.03 -8.50
CA GLN A 88 -2.16 -5.23 -9.06
C GLN A 88 -3.66 -5.01 -9.29
N LEU A 89 -4.10 -5.20 -10.54
CA LEU A 89 -5.50 -5.14 -10.93
C LEU A 89 -6.21 -6.47 -10.66
N ASN A 90 -7.54 -6.43 -10.61
CA ASN A 90 -8.38 -7.61 -10.43
C ASN A 90 -8.27 -8.64 -11.57
N ASP A 91 -7.76 -8.23 -12.74
CA ASP A 91 -7.49 -9.09 -13.89
C ASP A 91 -6.11 -9.78 -13.83
N GLY A 92 -5.34 -9.55 -12.77
CA GLY A 92 -4.02 -10.14 -12.54
C GLY A 92 -2.86 -9.39 -13.19
N ARG A 93 -3.10 -8.26 -13.86
CA ARG A 93 -2.02 -7.42 -14.38
C ARG A 93 -1.34 -6.64 -13.25
N GLU A 94 -0.02 -6.51 -13.35
CA GLU A 94 0.82 -5.76 -12.42
C GLU A 94 1.54 -4.61 -13.11
N PHE A 95 1.62 -3.47 -12.42
CA PHE A 95 2.24 -2.25 -12.92
C PHE A 95 3.08 -1.61 -11.83
N ASP A 96 4.27 -1.11 -12.19
CA ASP A 96 5.04 -0.25 -11.30
C ASP A 96 4.41 1.15 -11.26
N ALA A 97 4.22 1.67 -10.05
CA ALA A 97 3.66 3.00 -9.82
C ALA A 97 4.69 3.94 -9.22
N LYS A 98 4.46 5.23 -9.46
CA LYS A 98 5.25 6.31 -8.89
C LYS A 98 4.33 7.27 -8.15
N LEU A 99 4.75 7.68 -6.95
CA LEU A 99 4.07 8.71 -6.19
C LEU A 99 4.06 10.02 -6.99
N ILE A 100 2.86 10.55 -7.25
CA ILE A 100 2.66 11.85 -7.92
C ILE A 100 2.54 12.98 -6.90
N GLY A 101 1.90 12.71 -5.76
CA GLY A 101 1.78 13.63 -4.63
C GLY A 101 1.06 12.94 -3.48
N GLY A 102 1.23 13.46 -2.27
CA GLY A 102 0.54 12.96 -1.07
C GLY A 102 0.32 14.09 -0.08
N ASP A 103 -0.67 13.92 0.78
CA ASP A 103 -0.99 14.82 1.88
C ASP A 103 -1.08 14.05 3.19
N ASP A 104 -0.11 14.29 4.08
CA ASP A 104 -0.03 13.67 5.40
C ASP A 104 -1.19 14.07 6.30
N GLN A 105 -1.80 15.25 6.12
CA GLN A 105 -2.88 15.73 6.99
C GLN A 105 -4.20 15.03 6.73
N SER A 106 -4.51 14.77 5.46
CA SER A 106 -5.71 14.04 5.05
C SER A 106 -5.49 12.53 4.88
N ASP A 107 -4.23 12.07 4.95
CA ASP A 107 -3.82 10.69 4.75
C ASP A 107 -4.17 10.16 3.35
N ILE A 108 -3.91 10.98 2.32
CA ILE A 108 -4.23 10.70 0.91
C ILE A 108 -2.96 10.72 0.05
N ALA A 109 -2.83 9.77 -0.88
CA ALA A 109 -1.74 9.71 -1.86
C ALA A 109 -2.21 9.16 -3.23
#